data_AF-A0A1Q8DP12-F1
#
_entry.id   AF-A0A1Q8DP12-F1
#
_cell.length_a   1.000
_cell.length_b   1.000
_cell.length_c   1.000
_cell.angle_alpha   90.00
_cell.angle_beta   90.00
_cell.angle_gamma   90.00
#
_symmetry.space_group_name_H-M   'P 1'
#
loop_
_entity.id
_entity.type
_entity.pdbx_description
1 polymer ?
#
loop_
_entity_poly.entity_id
_entity_poly.type
_entity_poly.pdbx_seq_one_letter_code
_entity_poly.pdbx_strand_id
1 'polypeptide(L)'
;MMHTPEVSGSGQLGVCVKCGLMPIIDGDEVYDGCIGKLPGDVMNACCGHGDDRSAYIQYCDGSLISGARAIDEQNKINETL
;
A
#
# COMPACT_ATOMS: atom_id res chain seq x y z
N MET A 1 -0.39 2.40 -19.93
CA MET A 1 -0.04 3.66 -19.25
C MET A 1 0.21 3.30 -17.79
N MET A 2 1.40 3.56 -17.25
CA MET A 2 1.63 3.43 -15.81
C MET A 2 0.75 4.47 -15.12
N HIS A 3 -0.26 4.01 -14.39
CA HIS A 3 -1.11 4.88 -13.59
C HIS A 3 -0.45 5.01 -12.22
N THR A 4 0.49 5.95 -12.11
CA THR A 4 1.06 6.36 -10.83
C THR A 4 0.18 7.51 -10.32
N PRO A 5 -0.79 7.27 -9.41
CA PRO A 5 -1.65 8.34 -8.91
C PRO A 5 -0.83 9.40 -8.18
N GLU A 6 -1.33 10.64 -8.12
CA GLU A 6 -0.66 11.77 -7.41
C GLU A 6 -0.37 11.47 -5.93
N VAL A 7 -1.07 10.49 -5.34
CA VAL A 7 -0.87 10.02 -3.96
C VAL A 7 0.20 8.93 -3.81
N SER A 8 0.78 8.44 -4.91
CA SER A 8 1.99 7.60 -4.87
C SER A 8 3.16 8.49 -4.48
N GLY A 9 3.19 8.87 -3.21
CA GLY A 9 4.31 9.58 -2.64
C GLY A 9 5.56 8.76 -2.81
N SER A 10 6.68 9.46 -2.90
CA SER A 10 8.07 8.98 -3.01
C SER A 10 8.53 8.02 -1.89
N GLY A 11 7.61 7.50 -1.07
CA GLY A 11 7.84 6.70 0.13
C GLY A 11 7.94 5.19 -0.08
N GLN A 12 7.48 4.65 -1.21
CA GLN A 12 7.54 3.19 -1.48
C GLN A 12 8.97 2.67 -1.73
N LEU A 13 9.96 3.54 -1.90
CA LEU A 13 11.38 3.14 -1.98
C LEU A 13 12.09 3.17 -0.61
N GLY A 14 11.43 3.69 0.43
CA GLY A 14 12.00 3.87 1.76
C GLY A 14 11.65 2.75 2.74
N VAL A 15 12.44 2.62 3.80
CA VAL A 15 12.08 1.79 4.97
C VAL A 15 10.79 2.30 5.57
N CYS A 16 9.86 1.39 5.83
CA CYS A 16 8.69 1.71 6.63
C CYS A 16 9.11 1.93 8.09
N VAL A 17 8.94 3.15 8.62
CA VAL A 17 9.38 3.47 10.00
C VAL A 17 8.56 2.76 11.07
N LYS A 18 7.36 2.27 10.75
CA LYS A 18 6.50 1.52 11.68
C LYS A 18 7.02 0.10 11.95
N CYS A 19 7.46 -0.61 10.92
CA CYS A 19 7.88 -2.01 11.03
C CYS A 19 9.37 -2.25 10.74
N GLY A 20 10.09 -1.26 10.22
CA GLY A 20 11.51 -1.35 9.85
C GLY A 20 11.78 -2.13 8.57
N LEU A 21 10.76 -2.56 7.83
CA LEU A 21 10.93 -3.39 6.64
C LEU A 21 11.32 -2.53 5.42
N MET A 22 12.25 -3.07 4.62
CA MET A 22 12.59 -2.56 3.29
C MET A 22 11.44 -2.85 2.31
N PRO A 23 11.29 -2.05 1.24
CA PRO A 23 10.34 -2.36 0.18
C PRO A 23 10.71 -3.66 -0.53
N ILE A 24 9.68 -4.31 -1.08
CA ILE A 24 9.80 -5.50 -1.91
C ILE A 24 9.83 -5.03 -3.36
N ILE A 25 10.83 -5.48 -4.11
CA ILE A 25 11.00 -5.19 -5.53
C ILE A 25 10.68 -6.47 -6.30
N ASP A 26 9.65 -6.43 -7.16
CA ASP A 26 9.24 -7.53 -8.02
C ASP A 26 9.16 -7.04 -9.48
N GLY A 27 10.25 -7.22 -10.22
CA GLY A 27 10.39 -6.66 -11.56
C GLY A 27 10.33 -5.13 -11.55
N ASP A 28 9.35 -4.58 -12.26
CA ASP A 28 9.11 -3.13 -12.34
C ASP A 28 8.11 -2.62 -11.28
N GLU A 29 7.59 -3.51 -10.42
CA GLU A 29 6.67 -3.17 -9.33
C GLU A 29 7.41 -3.06 -7.99
N VAL A 30 6.95 -2.12 -7.15
CA VAL A 30 7.50 -1.92 -5.80
C VAL A 30 6.36 -1.95 -4.81
N TYR A 31 6.51 -2.73 -3.74
CA TYR A 31 5.53 -2.84 -2.67
C TYR A 31 6.14 -2.44 -1.33
N ASP A 32 5.30 -1.84 -0.48
CA ASP A 32 5.64 -1.63 0.91
C ASP A 32 5.91 -2.98 1.59
N GLY A 33 7.09 -3.16 2.18
CA GLY A 33 7.44 -4.42 2.87
C GLY A 33 6.51 -4.79 4.03
N CYS A 34 5.77 -3.81 4.60
CA CYS A 34 4.78 -4.05 5.66
C CYS A 34 3.56 -4.85 5.18
N ILE A 35 3.15 -4.66 3.92
CA ILE A 35 1.89 -5.21 3.41
C ILE A 35 2.11 -6.15 2.21
N GLY A 36 3.18 -5.95 1.45
CA GLY A 36 3.47 -6.72 0.24
C GLY A 36 2.47 -6.47 -0.88
N LYS A 37 2.42 -7.39 -1.83
CA LYS A 37 1.48 -7.37 -2.95
C LYS A 37 0.09 -7.79 -2.47
N LEU A 38 -0.88 -6.88 -2.54
CA LEU A 38 -2.26 -7.19 -2.19
C LEU A 38 -2.97 -7.87 -3.39
N PRO A 39 -3.72 -8.97 -3.17
CA PRO A 39 -4.51 -9.63 -4.21
C PRO A 39 -5.79 -8.87 -4.58
N GLY A 40 -6.44 -9.31 -5.65
CA GLY A 40 -7.74 -8.80 -6.10
C GLY A 40 -7.64 -7.52 -6.94
N ASP A 41 -8.66 -6.68 -6.86
CA ASP A 41 -8.79 -5.45 -7.66
C ASP A 41 -8.06 -4.24 -7.02
N VAL A 42 -6.99 -4.48 -6.26
CA VAL A 42 -6.18 -3.40 -5.69
C VAL A 42 -5.18 -2.89 -6.72
N MET A 43 -5.22 -1.59 -7.00
CA MET A 43 -4.28 -0.93 -7.89
C MET A 43 -3.05 -0.41 -7.13
N ASN A 44 -3.27 0.25 -5.99
CA ASN A 44 -2.19 0.82 -5.17
C ASN A 44 -2.57 0.75 -3.68
N ALA A 45 -1.59 0.59 -2.79
CA ALA A 45 -1.80 0.66 -1.36
C ALA A 45 -0.55 1.13 -0.62
N CYS A 46 -0.76 1.73 0.56
CA CYS A 46 0.30 2.10 1.48
C CYS A 46 -0.19 1.95 2.92
N CYS A 47 0.67 1.43 3.81
CA CYS A 47 0.35 1.31 5.24
C CYS A 47 0.48 2.64 6.01
N GLY A 48 0.79 3.74 5.30
CA GLY A 48 0.94 5.08 5.86
C GLY A 48 2.30 5.34 6.52
N HIS A 49 3.21 4.37 6.51
CA HIS A 49 4.56 4.43 7.11
C HIS A 49 4.57 5.07 8.51
N GLY A 50 3.65 4.66 9.39
CA GLY A 50 3.59 5.15 10.78
C GLY A 50 2.70 6.37 11.01
N ASP A 51 2.14 6.97 9.96
CA ASP A 51 1.00 7.88 10.07
C ASP A 51 -0.25 7.21 9.48
N ASP A 52 -1.11 6.70 10.35
CA ASP A 52 -2.32 5.99 9.92
C ASP A 52 -3.24 6.86 9.05
N ARG A 53 -3.16 8.20 9.16
CA ARG A 53 -3.95 9.13 8.32
C ARG A 53 -3.49 9.14 6.86
N SER A 54 -2.26 8.73 6.61
CA SER A 54 -1.66 8.62 5.28
C SER A 54 -1.85 7.24 4.65
N ALA A 55 -2.40 6.25 5.38
CA ALA A 55 -2.69 4.94 4.83
C ALA A 55 -3.81 5.01 3.79
N TYR A 56 -3.70 4.20 2.72
CA TYR A 56 -4.73 4.12 1.68
C TYR A 56 -4.75 2.77 0.94
N ILE A 57 -5.88 2.48 0.31
CA ILE A 57 -6.02 1.49 -0.78
C ILE A 57 -6.80 2.16 -1.91
N GLN A 58 -6.23 2.13 -3.12
CA GLN A 58 -6.89 2.50 -4.36
C GLN A 58 -7.21 1.23 -5.15
N TYR A 59 -8.45 1.12 -5.63
CA TYR A 59 -8.91 -0.02 -6.42
C TYR A 59 -8.88 0.29 -7.93
N CYS A 60 -8.93 -0.77 -8.74
CA CYS A 60 -8.94 -0.70 -10.20
C CYS A 60 -10.14 0.08 -10.78
N ASP A 61 -11.25 0.16 -10.04
CA ASP A 61 -12.44 0.95 -10.40
C ASP A 61 -12.30 2.46 -10.09
N GLY A 62 -11.17 2.87 -9.52
CA GLY A 62 -10.87 4.24 -9.13
C GLY A 62 -11.36 4.63 -7.73
N SER A 63 -12.03 3.73 -7.01
CA SER A 63 -12.42 3.98 -5.61
C SER A 63 -11.18 4.01 -4.70
N LEU A 64 -11.29 4.78 -3.61
CA LEU A 64 -10.21 5.01 -2.64
C LEU A 64 -10.76 4.89 -1.23
N ILE A 65 -10.10 4.11 -0.40
CA ILE A 65 -10.27 4.16 1.06
C ILE A 65 -8.97 4.64 1.70
N SER A 66 -9.06 5.36 2.81
CA SER A 66 -7.91 5.95 3.49
C SER A 66 -8.05 5.90 5.01
N GLY A 67 -6.96 6.21 5.71
CA GLY A 67 -6.92 6.27 7.16
C GLY A 67 -6.94 4.89 7.80
N ALA A 68 -7.45 4.83 9.04
CA ALA A 68 -7.64 3.58 9.78
C ALA A 68 -8.43 2.51 9.00
N ARG A 69 -9.42 2.93 8.20
CA ARG A 69 -10.21 2.00 7.36
C ARG A 69 -9.35 1.28 6.32
N ALA A 70 -8.34 1.96 5.76
CA ALA A 70 -7.43 1.32 4.82
C ALA A 70 -6.54 0.28 5.52
N ILE A 71 -6.07 0.58 6.73
CA ILE A 71 -5.26 -0.35 7.54
C ILE A 71 -6.06 -1.60 7.89
N ASP A 72 -7.30 -1.44 8.36
CA ASP A 72 -8.17 -2.57 8.68
C ASP A 72 -8.40 -3.48 7.47
N GLU A 73 -8.58 -2.89 6.30
CA GLU A 73 -8.80 -3.64 5.06
C GLU A 73 -7.52 -4.34 4.58
N GLN A 74 -6.35 -3.69 4.67
CA GLN A 74 -5.05 -4.29 4.39
C GLN A 74 -4.81 -5.53 5.26
N ASN A 75 -5.11 -5.44 6.57
CA ASN A 75 -4.93 -6.55 7.50
C ASN A 75 -5.84 -7.74 7.16
N LYS A 76 -7.12 -7.50 6.85
CA LYS A 76 -8.05 -8.57 6.44
C LYS A 76 -7.59 -9.28 5.17
N ILE A 77 -7.14 -8.50 4.17
CA ILE A 77 -6.66 -9.05 2.90
C ILE A 77 -5.45 -9.96 3.15
N ASN A 78 -4.52 -9.54 4.02
CA ASN A 78 -3.32 -10.31 4.35
C ASN A 78 -3.58 -11.55 5.23
N GLU A 79 -4.64 -11.56 6.04
CA GLU A 79 -5.04 -12.73 6.86
C GLU A 79 -5.76 -13.83 6.05
N THR A 80 -6.17 -13.53 4.81
CA THR A 80 -6.93 -14.47 3.96
C THR A 80 -6.03 -15.31 3.04
N LEU A 81 -4.70 -15.24 3.22
CA LEU A 81 -3.67 -16.01 2.51
C LEU A 81 -2.96 -16.99 3.45
#